data_AF-A0A9E1MYZ0-F1
#
_entry.id   AF-A0A9E1MYZ0-F1
#
_cell.length_a   1.000
_cell.length_b   1.000
_cell.length_c   1.000
_cell.angle_alpha   90.00
_cell.angle_beta   90.00
_cell.angle_gamma   90.00
#
_symmetry.space_group_name_H-M   'P 1'
#
loop_
_entity.id
_entity.type
_entity.pdbx_description
1 polymer ?
#
loop_
_entity_poly.entity_id
_entity_poly.type
_entity_poly.pdbx_seq_one_letter_code
_entity_poly.pdbx_strand_id
1 'polypeptide(L)'
;MSLDSYESAMPDLYANWLTTLLGPLPSETRATCANCAMCIADDGQRPAAAYPFEPDVRCCVYLPQLPSFLVGGILQDNEYAPASALLEERIAQRVGVTPLGIGSTPRHDFLFQNTVNAVGRSHALRCPYFVEDGFVCGIYPYRNHLCATYFCKHDRGQTGFVFWHAAKQLLQAVEEDLAKWCALQLDLSPSALSLLVRESQPPTDSGEIDGQMAPAVYASFWGNWYGREKEYYQQCQRLVAPLDWSTVLSICGPKVPMLAKITELALANVNLHGFPTKLRAGSYQLLGVNSEGISAITYASTDPVGIPHTVLSVL
;
A
#
# COMPACT_ATOMS: atom_id res chain seq x y z
N MET A 1 -11.09 -18.70 -10.95
CA MET A 1 -10.18 -18.67 -9.80
C MET A 1 -11.01 -18.99 -8.57
N SER A 2 -10.66 -20.01 -7.78
CA SER A 2 -11.37 -20.26 -6.52
C SER A 2 -11.05 -19.13 -5.54
N LEU A 3 -12.05 -18.64 -4.80
CA LEU A 3 -11.90 -17.62 -3.76
C LEU A 3 -10.92 -18.05 -2.64
N ASP A 4 -10.55 -19.33 -2.59
CA ASP A 4 -9.66 -19.92 -1.58
C ASP A 4 -8.19 -19.48 -1.69
N SER A 5 -7.73 -18.93 -2.83
CA SER A 5 -6.33 -18.50 -3.00
C SER A 5 -5.99 -17.15 -2.33
N TYR A 6 -6.94 -16.55 -1.59
CA TYR A 6 -6.75 -15.30 -0.84
C TYR A 6 -6.50 -15.52 0.65
N GLU A 7 -6.23 -16.75 1.10
CA GLU A 7 -5.95 -17.07 2.52
C GLU A 7 -4.73 -16.31 3.08
N SER A 8 -3.75 -15.94 2.26
CA SER A 8 -2.69 -15.02 2.68
C SER A 8 -3.11 -13.58 2.42
N ALA A 9 -3.23 -12.79 3.50
CA ALA A 9 -3.49 -11.35 3.44
C ALA A 9 -2.40 -10.55 2.69
N MET A 10 -1.24 -11.18 2.44
CA MET A 10 -0.01 -10.53 1.99
C MET A 10 0.60 -11.21 0.74
N PRO A 11 1.17 -10.45 -0.21
CA PRO A 11 1.98 -11.00 -1.29
C PRO A 11 3.10 -11.92 -0.81
N ASP A 12 3.35 -13.03 -1.52
CA ASP A 12 4.34 -14.05 -1.14
C ASP A 12 5.74 -13.47 -0.92
N LEU A 13 6.16 -12.52 -1.76
CA LEU A 13 7.45 -11.85 -1.63
C LEU A 13 7.61 -11.21 -0.24
N TYR A 14 6.59 -10.50 0.22
CA TYR A 14 6.60 -9.82 1.52
C TYR A 14 6.33 -10.79 2.67
N ALA A 15 5.45 -11.77 2.46
CA ALA A 15 5.17 -12.79 3.45
C ALA A 15 6.45 -13.57 3.81
N ASN A 16 7.27 -13.92 2.81
CA ASN A 16 8.54 -14.60 3.01
C ASN A 16 9.53 -13.76 3.82
N TRP A 17 9.71 -12.49 3.46
CA TRP A 17 10.60 -11.57 4.19
C TRP A 17 10.15 -11.31 5.62
N LEU A 18 8.88 -10.93 5.80
CA LEU A 18 8.35 -10.59 7.13
C LEU A 18 8.28 -11.82 8.03
N THR A 19 7.89 -13.00 7.52
CA THR A 19 7.85 -14.22 8.35
C THR A 19 9.24 -14.67 8.75
N THR A 20 10.25 -14.48 7.89
CA THR A 20 11.65 -14.77 8.23
C THR A 20 12.16 -13.83 9.33
N LEU A 21 11.80 -12.55 9.27
CA LEU A 21 12.18 -11.56 10.28
C LEU A 21 11.43 -11.75 11.61
N LEU A 22 10.12 -11.93 11.55
CA LEU A 22 9.20 -11.71 12.67
C LEU A 22 8.56 -13.00 13.20
N GLY A 23 8.60 -14.09 12.44
CA GLY A 23 7.75 -15.26 12.66
C GLY A 23 6.30 -15.03 12.21
N PRO A 24 5.30 -15.71 12.82
CA PRO A 24 3.91 -15.58 12.43
C PRO A 24 3.38 -14.15 12.52
N LEU A 25 2.74 -13.68 11.46
CA LEU A 25 2.12 -12.36 11.40
C LEU A 25 0.71 -12.39 12.03
N PRO A 26 0.27 -11.29 12.68
CA PRO A 26 -1.09 -11.19 13.18
C PRO A 26 -2.10 -11.22 12.02
N SER A 27 -3.24 -11.87 12.22
CA SER A 27 -4.36 -11.80 11.29
C SER A 27 -5.26 -10.61 11.62
N GLU A 28 -5.85 -10.00 10.59
CA GLU A 28 -6.84 -8.92 10.72
C GLU A 28 -8.19 -9.41 10.19
N THR A 29 -8.84 -10.28 10.98
CA THR A 29 -10.04 -11.01 10.57
C THR A 29 -11.25 -10.11 10.34
N ARG A 30 -11.25 -8.89 10.90
CA ARG A 30 -12.29 -7.88 10.69
C ARG A 30 -12.10 -7.05 9.42
N ALA A 31 -10.96 -7.14 8.74
CA ALA A 31 -10.70 -6.45 7.49
C ALA A 31 -11.11 -7.34 6.28
N THR A 32 -12.42 -7.58 6.15
CA THR A 32 -12.96 -8.53 5.18
C THR A 32 -13.21 -7.88 3.81
N CYS A 33 -12.19 -7.81 2.94
CA CYS A 33 -12.35 -7.14 1.64
C CYS A 33 -13.49 -7.69 0.79
N ALA A 34 -13.68 -9.01 0.70
CA ALA A 34 -14.74 -9.64 -0.10
C ALA A 34 -16.15 -9.27 0.41
N ASN A 35 -16.34 -9.31 1.73
CA ASN A 35 -17.55 -8.84 2.43
C ASN A 35 -17.24 -7.54 3.19
N CYS A 36 -17.09 -6.43 2.46
CA CYS A 36 -16.43 -5.22 2.94
C CYS A 36 -17.04 -4.68 4.25
N ALA A 37 -16.28 -4.76 5.35
CA ALA A 37 -16.68 -4.25 6.67
C ALA A 37 -16.89 -2.72 6.75
N MET A 38 -16.63 -2.02 5.65
CA MET A 38 -16.78 -0.57 5.51
C MET A 38 -17.97 -0.17 4.64
N CYS A 39 -18.63 -1.12 3.98
CA CYS A 39 -19.84 -0.88 3.21
C CYS A 39 -21.09 -1.03 4.09
N ILE A 40 -22.20 -0.45 3.66
CA ILE A 40 -23.52 -0.76 4.25
C ILE A 40 -23.84 -2.21 3.90
N ALA A 41 -24.21 -3.02 4.90
CA ALA A 41 -24.61 -4.39 4.68
C ALA A 41 -25.96 -4.47 3.95
N ASP A 42 -26.24 -5.59 3.29
CA ASP A 42 -27.46 -5.78 2.49
C ASP A 42 -28.76 -5.66 3.31
N ASP A 43 -28.68 -5.89 4.62
CA ASP A 43 -29.78 -5.69 5.58
C ASP A 43 -29.98 -4.22 6.02
N GLY A 44 -29.21 -3.30 5.42
CA GLY A 44 -29.23 -1.87 5.72
C GLY A 44 -28.43 -1.48 6.96
N GLN A 45 -27.74 -2.43 7.62
CA GLN A 45 -26.92 -2.13 8.78
C GLN A 45 -25.73 -1.27 8.38
N ARG A 46 -25.62 -0.10 9.01
CA ARG A 46 -24.52 0.83 8.75
C ARG A 46 -23.25 0.36 9.47
N PRO A 47 -22.09 0.41 8.81
CA PRO A 47 -20.83 0.14 9.47
C PRO A 47 -20.59 1.20 10.55
N ALA A 48 -19.77 0.86 11.55
CA ALA A 48 -19.36 1.82 12.57
C ALA A 48 -18.55 3.02 11.99
N ALA A 49 -18.19 2.98 10.70
CA ALA A 49 -17.51 4.05 9.98
C ALA A 49 -18.32 5.36 9.97
N ALA A 50 -17.63 6.50 10.10
CA ALA A 50 -18.26 7.83 10.04
C ALA A 50 -18.96 8.07 8.69
N TYR A 51 -18.43 7.47 7.62
CA TYR A 51 -19.01 7.44 6.29
C TYR A 51 -18.85 6.04 5.70
N PRO A 52 -19.94 5.36 5.31
CA PRO A 52 -19.86 4.09 4.60
C PRO A 52 -19.19 4.26 3.24
N PHE A 53 -18.52 3.21 2.77
CA PHE A 53 -18.00 3.14 1.42
C PHE A 53 -19.08 2.66 0.43
N GLU A 54 -18.94 3.10 -0.82
CA GLU A 54 -19.71 2.57 -1.94
C GLU A 54 -19.19 1.15 -2.28
N PRO A 55 -20.09 0.16 -2.47
CA PRO A 55 -19.72 -1.25 -2.68
C PRO A 55 -18.77 -1.52 -3.85
N ASP A 56 -18.81 -0.67 -4.87
CA ASP A 56 -18.04 -0.74 -6.12
C ASP A 56 -16.83 0.22 -6.15
N VAL A 57 -16.53 0.88 -5.03
CA VAL A 57 -15.32 1.70 -4.81
C VAL A 57 -14.45 1.14 -3.68
N ARG A 58 -15.05 0.86 -2.51
CA ARG A 58 -14.39 0.31 -1.30
C ARG A 58 -13.15 1.14 -0.88
N CYS A 59 -12.19 0.57 -0.15
CA CYS A 59 -10.92 1.26 0.13
C CYS A 59 -9.97 1.35 -1.08
N CYS A 60 -10.37 0.81 -2.25
CA CYS A 60 -9.54 0.72 -3.46
C CYS A 60 -9.53 2.04 -4.24
N VAL A 61 -9.08 3.12 -3.61
CA VAL A 61 -9.00 4.47 -4.20
C VAL A 61 -7.57 5.00 -4.39
N TYR A 62 -6.59 4.22 -3.95
CA TYR A 62 -5.18 4.55 -4.09
C TYR A 62 -4.64 3.98 -5.41
N LEU A 63 -3.97 4.81 -6.21
CA LEU A 63 -3.21 4.38 -7.39
C LEU A 63 -1.81 3.98 -6.91
N PRO A 64 -1.47 2.68 -6.90
CA PRO A 64 -0.23 2.23 -6.29
C PRO A 64 0.99 2.73 -7.05
N GLN A 65 1.99 3.17 -6.27
CA GLN A 65 3.36 3.33 -6.74
C GLN A 65 4.03 1.96 -6.73
N LEU A 66 4.24 1.39 -7.91
CA LEU A 66 4.78 0.05 -8.09
C LEU A 66 6.29 0.16 -8.34
N PRO A 67 7.16 -0.41 -7.48
CA PRO A 67 8.58 -0.44 -7.75
C PRO A 67 8.90 -1.32 -8.96
N SER A 68 10.06 -1.07 -9.58
CA SER A 68 10.48 -1.67 -10.85
C SER A 68 10.35 -3.19 -10.91
N PHE A 69 10.66 -3.89 -9.82
CA PHE A 69 10.57 -5.35 -9.74
C PHE A 69 9.13 -5.88 -9.62
N LEU A 70 8.21 -5.14 -8.98
CA LEU A 70 6.78 -5.53 -8.96
C LEU A 70 6.14 -5.31 -10.32
N VAL A 71 6.48 -4.21 -11.01
CA VAL A 71 6.09 -3.97 -12.39
C VAL A 71 6.56 -5.14 -13.27
N GLY A 72 7.81 -5.56 -13.11
CA GLY A 72 8.36 -6.73 -13.81
C GLY A 72 7.59 -8.02 -13.55
N GLY A 73 7.14 -8.26 -12.31
CA GLY A 73 6.32 -9.40 -11.95
C GLY A 73 4.99 -9.41 -12.69
N ILE A 74 4.26 -8.29 -12.66
CA ILE A 74 2.98 -8.15 -13.36
C ILE A 74 3.15 -8.35 -14.88
N LEU A 75 4.23 -7.83 -15.47
CA LEU A 75 4.51 -7.95 -16.91
C LEU A 75 4.97 -9.35 -17.36
N GLN A 76 5.31 -10.25 -16.43
CA GLN A 76 5.71 -11.63 -16.72
C GLN A 76 4.60 -12.64 -16.43
N ASP A 77 3.69 -12.30 -15.52
CA ASP A 77 2.64 -13.21 -15.10
C ASP A 77 1.41 -13.12 -16.01
N ASN A 78 1.23 -14.18 -16.81
CA ASN A 78 0.14 -14.27 -17.77
C ASN A 78 -1.24 -14.36 -17.10
N GLU A 79 -1.33 -14.77 -15.83
CA GLU A 79 -2.59 -14.79 -15.09
C GLU A 79 -3.13 -13.37 -14.83
N TYR A 80 -2.24 -12.36 -14.85
CA TYR A 80 -2.57 -10.95 -14.64
C TYR A 80 -2.53 -10.13 -15.92
N ALA A 81 -2.81 -10.76 -17.08
CA ALA A 81 -2.83 -10.10 -18.39
C ALA A 81 -3.63 -8.77 -18.44
N PRO A 82 -4.80 -8.63 -17.80
CA PRO A 82 -5.51 -7.33 -17.77
C PRO A 82 -4.71 -6.22 -17.07
N ALA A 83 -4.06 -6.53 -15.94
CA ALA A 83 -3.22 -5.56 -15.25
C ALA A 83 -1.92 -5.27 -16.01
N SER A 84 -1.36 -6.29 -16.66
CA SER A 84 -0.22 -6.14 -17.57
C SER A 84 -0.54 -5.17 -18.72
N ALA A 85 -1.71 -5.31 -19.36
CA ALA A 85 -2.14 -4.41 -20.43
C ALA A 85 -2.25 -2.94 -19.97
N LEU A 86 -2.76 -2.69 -18.76
CA LEU A 86 -2.80 -1.34 -18.18
C LEU A 86 -1.39 -0.78 -17.96
N LEU A 87 -0.44 -1.60 -17.50
CA LEU A 87 0.95 -1.17 -17.34
C LEU A 87 1.62 -0.91 -18.68
N GLU A 88 1.40 -1.76 -19.68
CA GLU A 88 1.92 -1.57 -21.04
C GLU A 88 1.40 -0.28 -21.67
N GLU A 89 0.12 0.04 -21.49
CA GLU A 89 -0.44 1.32 -21.93
C GLU A 89 0.24 2.51 -21.24
N ARG A 90 0.44 2.42 -19.91
CA ARG A 90 1.14 3.47 -19.16
C ARG A 90 2.60 3.63 -19.60
N ILE A 91 3.29 2.53 -19.90
CA ILE A 91 4.66 2.53 -20.45
C ILE A 91 4.67 3.21 -21.81
N ALA A 92 3.73 2.86 -22.70
CA ALA A 92 3.62 3.46 -24.03
C ALA A 92 3.33 4.97 -23.96
N GLN A 93 2.47 5.38 -23.04
CA GLN A 93 2.12 6.79 -22.79
C GLN A 93 3.14 7.53 -21.93
N ARG A 94 4.09 6.83 -21.30
CA ARG A 94 5.17 7.38 -20.45
C ARG A 94 4.66 8.10 -19.18
N VAL A 95 3.51 7.68 -18.65
CA VAL A 95 2.85 8.36 -17.53
C VAL A 95 3.34 7.83 -16.19
N GLY A 96 4.18 8.61 -15.51
CA GLY A 96 4.75 8.24 -14.21
C GLY A 96 5.71 7.05 -14.28
N VAL A 97 6.33 6.83 -15.44
CA VAL A 97 7.17 5.67 -15.77
C VAL A 97 8.64 6.05 -15.64
N THR A 98 9.35 5.37 -14.75
CA THR A 98 10.78 5.61 -14.49
C THR A 98 11.52 4.28 -14.26
N PRO A 99 12.86 4.25 -14.31
CA PRO A 99 13.61 3.05 -13.93
C PRO A 99 13.40 2.58 -12.47
N LEU A 100 12.86 3.42 -11.59
CA LEU A 100 12.53 3.01 -10.23
C LEU A 100 11.16 2.32 -10.13
N GLY A 101 10.33 2.44 -11.17
CA GLY A 101 8.99 1.86 -11.20
C GLY A 101 7.96 2.76 -11.90
N ILE A 102 6.70 2.45 -11.65
CA ILE A 102 5.55 3.16 -12.19
C ILE A 102 4.77 3.78 -11.03
N GLY A 103 4.81 5.10 -10.94
CA GLY A 103 4.22 5.88 -9.84
C GLY A 103 2.72 6.12 -9.98
N SER A 104 2.17 6.93 -9.08
CA SER A 104 0.88 7.60 -9.26
C SER A 104 0.98 8.66 -10.37
N THR A 105 -0.16 9.14 -10.87
CA THR A 105 -0.17 10.29 -11.79
C THR A 105 -0.34 11.57 -10.98
N PRO A 106 0.24 12.71 -11.41
CA PRO A 106 0.08 13.98 -10.68
C PRO A 106 -1.39 14.38 -10.52
N ARG A 107 -2.23 14.08 -11.52
CA ARG A 107 -3.68 14.26 -11.43
C ARG A 107 -4.32 13.40 -10.34
N HIS A 108 -3.96 12.12 -10.24
CA HIS A 108 -4.48 11.25 -9.19
C HIS A 108 -4.01 11.72 -7.81
N ASP A 109 -2.73 12.04 -7.66
CA ASP A 109 -2.16 12.55 -6.40
C ASP A 109 -2.85 13.83 -5.94
N PHE A 110 -3.06 14.78 -6.85
CA PHE A 110 -3.78 16.01 -6.56
C PHE A 110 -5.21 15.74 -6.07
N LEU A 111 -5.96 14.90 -6.79
CA LEU A 111 -7.32 14.54 -6.39
C LEU A 111 -7.32 13.85 -5.02
N PHE A 112 -6.51 12.80 -4.87
CA PHE A 112 -6.44 12.00 -3.65
C PHE A 112 -6.09 12.84 -2.42
N GLN A 113 -5.12 13.75 -2.52
CA GLN A 113 -4.70 14.62 -1.42
C GLN A 113 -5.76 15.68 -1.05
N ASN A 114 -6.52 16.18 -2.02
CA ASN A 114 -7.49 17.26 -1.82
C ASN A 114 -8.93 16.76 -1.60
N THR A 115 -9.18 15.45 -1.70
CA THR A 115 -10.52 14.87 -1.52
C THR A 115 -10.54 13.73 -0.51
N VAL A 116 -9.93 13.92 0.67
CA VAL A 116 -9.88 12.89 1.73
C VAL A 116 -11.28 12.37 2.11
N ASN A 117 -12.30 13.23 2.10
CA ASN A 117 -13.69 12.86 2.41
C ASN A 117 -14.39 12.03 1.30
N ALA A 118 -13.75 11.91 0.12
CA ALA A 118 -14.26 11.14 -1.02
C ALA A 118 -13.67 9.72 -1.08
N VAL A 119 -12.75 9.39 -0.17
CA VAL A 119 -12.18 8.04 -0.03
C VAL A 119 -13.31 7.02 0.15
N GLY A 120 -13.28 6.01 -0.71
CA GLY A 120 -14.27 4.95 -0.78
C GLY A 120 -15.66 5.33 -1.24
N ARG A 121 -15.83 6.54 -1.80
CA ARG A 121 -17.14 7.02 -2.26
C ARG A 121 -17.13 7.61 -3.67
N SER A 122 -15.96 7.99 -4.18
CA SER A 122 -15.82 8.55 -5.52
C SER A 122 -15.25 7.52 -6.48
N HIS A 123 -16.02 7.19 -7.52
CA HIS A 123 -15.54 6.40 -8.65
C HIS A 123 -14.37 7.04 -9.39
N ALA A 124 -14.25 8.37 -9.36
CA ALA A 124 -13.14 9.08 -10.00
C ALA A 124 -11.80 8.80 -9.33
N LEU A 125 -11.79 8.33 -8.07
CA LEU A 125 -10.59 7.90 -7.37
C LEU A 125 -10.33 6.40 -7.46
N ARG A 126 -11.27 5.62 -8.01
CA ARG A 126 -11.19 4.16 -7.99
C ARG A 126 -9.91 3.69 -8.67
N CYS A 127 -9.19 2.82 -7.98
CA CYS A 127 -7.94 2.24 -8.45
C CYS A 127 -8.19 1.49 -9.77
N PRO A 128 -7.37 1.69 -10.80
CA PRO A 128 -7.55 1.03 -12.09
C PRO A 128 -7.36 -0.50 -12.03
N TYR A 129 -6.72 -1.00 -10.97
CA TYR A 129 -6.56 -2.44 -10.73
C TYR A 129 -7.71 -3.06 -9.95
N PHE A 130 -8.77 -2.31 -9.64
CA PHE A 130 -9.96 -2.87 -9.01
C PHE A 130 -10.75 -3.70 -10.02
N VAL A 131 -10.96 -4.98 -9.72
CA VAL A 131 -11.77 -5.88 -10.55
C VAL A 131 -13.16 -5.97 -9.92
N GLU A 132 -14.16 -5.47 -10.65
CA GLU A 132 -15.56 -5.45 -10.18
C GLU A 132 -16.10 -6.86 -9.96
N ASP A 133 -15.79 -7.77 -10.88
CA ASP A 133 -16.15 -9.18 -10.75
C ASP A 133 -15.36 -9.85 -9.63
N GLY A 134 -16.05 -10.31 -8.59
CA GLY A 134 -15.44 -10.87 -7.38
C GLY A 134 -14.86 -9.83 -6.41
N PHE A 135 -14.83 -8.54 -6.77
CA PHE A 135 -14.34 -7.44 -5.95
C PHE A 135 -12.92 -7.61 -5.41
N VAL A 136 -12.02 -8.02 -6.30
CA VAL A 136 -10.63 -8.36 -5.97
C VAL A 136 -9.64 -7.32 -6.53
N CYS A 137 -8.42 -7.35 -6.01
CA CYS A 137 -7.32 -6.60 -6.58
C CYS A 137 -6.73 -7.36 -7.77
N GLY A 138 -6.75 -6.77 -8.95
CA GLY A 138 -6.17 -7.32 -10.18
C GLY A 138 -4.64 -7.34 -10.20
N ILE A 139 -3.98 -6.89 -9.13
CA ILE A 139 -2.53 -7.03 -8.92
C ILE A 139 -2.22 -7.60 -7.53
N TYR A 140 -3.12 -8.40 -6.96
CA TYR A 140 -3.02 -8.86 -5.57
C TYR A 140 -1.63 -9.37 -5.13
N PRO A 141 -0.94 -10.26 -5.86
CA PRO A 141 0.40 -10.75 -5.49
C PRO A 141 1.53 -9.76 -5.77
N TYR A 142 1.22 -8.63 -6.39
CA TYR A 142 2.19 -7.57 -6.75
C TYR A 142 1.81 -6.22 -6.14
N ARG A 143 0.96 -6.22 -5.11
CA ARG A 143 0.62 -5.01 -4.35
C ARG A 143 1.89 -4.44 -3.71
N ASN A 144 2.05 -3.11 -3.78
CA ASN A 144 3.12 -2.43 -3.08
C ASN A 144 2.90 -2.43 -1.55
N HIS A 145 3.88 -1.91 -0.82
CA HIS A 145 3.97 -1.86 0.63
C HIS A 145 2.68 -1.32 1.26
N LEU A 146 2.10 -0.25 0.70
CA LEU A 146 0.89 0.38 1.21
C LEU A 146 -0.30 -0.57 1.05
N CYS A 147 -0.56 -1.03 -0.16
CA CYS A 147 -1.70 -1.90 -0.46
C CYS A 147 -1.60 -3.26 0.25
N ALA A 148 -0.38 -3.76 0.50
CA ALA A 148 -0.13 -5.03 1.16
C ALA A 148 -0.26 -4.98 2.70
N THR A 149 -0.14 -3.79 3.30
CA THR A 149 -0.18 -3.60 4.77
C THR A 149 -1.36 -2.75 5.24
N TYR A 150 -2.24 -2.33 4.32
CA TYR A 150 -3.43 -1.57 4.66
C TYR A 150 -4.56 -2.49 5.13
N PHE A 151 -5.07 -2.22 6.33
CA PHE A 151 -6.26 -2.85 6.89
C PHE A 151 -7.22 -1.76 7.38
N CYS A 152 -8.51 -1.89 7.06
CA CYS A 152 -9.52 -0.91 7.48
C CYS A 152 -9.96 -1.09 8.94
N LYS A 153 -9.72 -2.27 9.53
CA LYS A 153 -10.01 -2.66 10.91
C LYS A 153 -8.82 -3.42 11.48
N HIS A 154 -8.55 -3.25 12.77
CA HIS A 154 -7.43 -3.92 13.45
C HIS A 154 -7.88 -4.69 14.69
N ASP A 155 -7.79 -6.02 14.72
CA ASP A 155 -8.25 -6.94 15.79
C ASP A 155 -7.62 -6.68 17.16
N ARG A 156 -6.45 -6.02 17.17
CA ARG A 156 -5.76 -5.54 18.38
C ARG A 156 -5.84 -4.02 18.56
N GLY A 157 -6.70 -3.34 17.79
CA GLY A 157 -6.91 -1.90 17.84
C GLY A 157 -5.62 -1.13 17.56
N GLN A 158 -5.30 -0.15 18.42
CA GLN A 158 -4.13 0.72 18.26
C GLN A 158 -2.81 -0.05 18.13
N THR A 159 -2.61 -1.17 18.84
CA THR A 159 -1.33 -1.91 18.75
C THR A 159 -1.20 -2.61 17.39
N GLY A 160 -2.29 -3.18 16.87
CA GLY A 160 -2.34 -3.74 15.51
C GLY A 160 -2.09 -2.66 14.45
N PHE A 161 -2.74 -1.50 14.60
CA PHE A 161 -2.52 -0.35 13.73
C PHE A 161 -1.04 0.10 13.71
N VAL A 162 -0.42 0.23 14.88
CA VAL A 162 1.00 0.61 15.01
C VAL A 162 1.92 -0.41 14.35
N PHE A 163 1.65 -1.71 14.54
CA PHE A 163 2.41 -2.77 13.90
C PHE A 163 2.35 -2.70 12.37
N TRP A 164 1.15 -2.65 11.80
CA TRP A 164 1.00 -2.59 10.34
C TRP A 164 1.57 -1.30 9.75
N HIS A 165 1.50 -0.19 10.50
CA HIS A 165 2.18 1.04 10.09
C HIS A 165 3.71 0.89 10.09
N ALA A 166 4.29 0.22 11.09
CA ALA A 166 5.72 -0.07 11.11
C ALA A 166 6.12 -1.00 9.95
N ALA A 167 5.35 -2.06 9.70
CA ALA A 167 5.55 -2.97 8.56
C ALA A 167 5.45 -2.23 7.22
N LYS A 168 4.49 -1.31 7.07
CA LYS A 168 4.37 -0.44 5.90
C LYS A 168 5.66 0.35 5.66
N GLN A 169 6.17 1.03 6.68
CA GLN A 169 7.39 1.84 6.57
C GLN A 169 8.61 0.98 6.23
N LEU A 170 8.73 -0.20 6.84
CA LEU A 170 9.78 -1.16 6.55
C LEU A 170 9.76 -1.59 5.08
N LEU A 171 8.62 -2.08 4.61
CA LEU A 171 8.47 -2.53 3.23
C LEU A 171 8.65 -1.39 2.23
N GLN A 172 8.18 -0.18 2.55
CA GLN A 172 8.44 1.00 1.73
C GLN A 172 9.95 1.24 1.54
N ALA A 173 10.72 1.21 2.63
CA ALA A 173 12.17 1.41 2.57
C ALA A 173 12.87 0.29 1.77
N VAL A 174 12.41 -0.96 1.94
CA VAL A 174 12.91 -2.11 1.15
C VAL A 174 12.61 -1.91 -0.34
N GLU A 175 11.39 -1.54 -0.72
CA GLU A 175 11.03 -1.28 -2.12
C GLU A 175 11.88 -0.17 -2.73
N GLU A 176 12.05 0.95 -2.02
CA GLU A 176 12.85 2.09 -2.45
C GLU A 176 14.33 1.70 -2.69
N ASP A 177 14.93 0.95 -1.77
CA ASP A 177 16.33 0.56 -1.86
C ASP A 177 16.56 -0.53 -2.91
N LEU A 178 15.67 -1.54 -3.00
CA LEU A 178 15.77 -2.58 -4.01
C LEU A 178 15.56 -2.05 -5.43
N ALA A 179 14.65 -1.09 -5.64
CA ALA A 179 14.47 -0.45 -6.94
C ALA A 179 15.74 0.29 -7.40
N LYS A 180 16.42 1.01 -6.49
CA LYS A 180 17.70 1.67 -6.76
C LYS A 180 18.82 0.66 -6.98
N TRP A 181 18.85 -0.42 -6.21
CA TRP A 181 19.80 -1.51 -6.39
C TRP A 181 19.65 -2.15 -7.77
N CYS A 182 18.43 -2.41 -8.24
CA CYS A 182 18.20 -2.89 -9.62
C CYS A 182 18.76 -1.92 -10.66
N ALA A 183 18.57 -0.61 -10.50
CA ALA A 183 19.14 0.38 -11.42
C ALA A 183 20.68 0.32 -11.49
N LEU A 184 21.34 0.02 -10.36
CA LEU A 184 22.78 -0.21 -10.33
C LEU A 184 23.18 -1.55 -10.98
N GLN A 185 22.47 -2.64 -10.67
CA GLN A 185 22.78 -3.97 -11.22
C GLN A 185 22.59 -4.06 -12.74
N LEU A 186 21.65 -3.29 -13.28
CA LEU A 186 21.35 -3.25 -14.71
C LEU A 186 22.14 -2.16 -15.46
N ASP A 187 23.19 -1.61 -14.84
CA ASP A 187 24.12 -0.65 -15.43
C ASP A 187 23.40 0.56 -16.06
N LEU A 188 22.45 1.14 -15.31
CA LEU A 188 21.82 2.39 -15.74
C LEU A 188 22.88 3.49 -15.78
N SER A 189 22.92 4.26 -16.88
CA SER A 189 23.99 5.25 -17.09
C SER A 189 24.16 6.23 -15.90
N PRO A 190 25.39 6.71 -15.59
CA PRO A 190 25.62 7.64 -14.49
C PRO A 190 24.77 8.91 -14.54
N SER A 191 24.50 9.43 -15.74
CA SER A 191 23.62 10.59 -15.94
C SER A 191 22.18 10.29 -15.50
N ALA A 192 21.65 9.12 -15.86
CA ALA A 192 20.33 8.69 -15.43
C ALA A 192 20.27 8.46 -13.92
N LEU A 193 21.28 7.78 -13.34
CA LEU A 193 21.38 7.59 -11.89
C LEU A 193 21.41 8.94 -11.15
N SER A 194 22.11 9.95 -11.68
CA SER A 194 22.17 11.29 -11.09
C SER A 194 20.81 11.99 -11.01
N LEU A 195 19.86 11.62 -11.86
CA LEU A 195 18.48 12.14 -11.81
C LEU A 195 17.65 11.38 -10.76
N LEU A 196 17.85 10.07 -10.63
CA LEU A 196 17.10 9.22 -9.71
C LEU A 196 17.45 9.42 -8.24
N VAL A 197 18.67 9.88 -7.93
CA VAL A 197 19.11 10.15 -6.55
C VAL A 197 18.73 11.55 -6.05
N ARG A 198 18.10 12.39 -6.88
CA ARG A 198 17.69 13.74 -6.45
C ARG A 198 16.54 13.65 -5.48
N GLU A 199 16.72 14.23 -4.29
CA GLU A 199 15.70 14.23 -3.23
C GLU A 199 14.51 15.16 -3.54
N SER A 200 14.76 16.22 -4.33
CA SER A 200 13.71 17.17 -4.72
C SER A 200 13.26 16.88 -6.14
N GLN A 201 11.98 16.52 -6.30
CA GLN A 201 11.35 16.57 -7.61
C GLN A 201 11.13 18.03 -8.02
N PRO A 202 11.36 18.38 -9.29
CA PRO A 202 10.94 19.66 -9.80
C PRO A 202 9.42 19.81 -9.65
N PRO A 203 8.90 21.05 -9.56
CA PRO A 203 7.45 21.27 -9.56
C PRO A 203 6.82 20.63 -10.79
N THR A 204 5.69 19.94 -10.60
CA THR A 204 4.90 19.36 -11.68
C THR A 204 4.52 20.45 -12.69
N ASP A 205 4.88 20.24 -13.96
CA ASP A 205 4.50 21.15 -15.03
C ASP A 205 3.07 20.86 -15.56
N SER A 206 2.53 21.74 -16.40
CA SER A 206 1.19 21.55 -16.95
C SER A 206 1.06 20.31 -17.84
N GLY A 207 2.13 19.93 -18.53
CA GLY A 207 2.17 18.70 -19.34
C GLY A 207 2.04 17.47 -18.47
N GLU A 208 2.74 17.42 -17.33
CA GLU A 208 2.68 16.30 -16.39
C GLU A 208 1.28 16.11 -15.77
N ILE A 209 0.53 17.19 -15.55
CA ILE A 209 -0.88 17.13 -15.14
C ILE A 209 -1.73 16.45 -16.22
N ASP A 210 -1.45 16.77 -17.49
CA ASP A 210 -2.08 16.14 -18.65
C ASP A 210 -1.49 14.75 -18.98
N GLY A 211 -0.60 14.23 -18.13
CA GLY A 211 0.04 12.93 -18.29
C GLY A 211 1.13 12.89 -19.36
N GLN A 212 1.66 14.05 -19.77
CA GLN A 212 2.68 14.17 -20.80
C GLN A 212 4.04 14.50 -20.18
N MET A 213 5.07 13.73 -20.50
CA MET A 213 6.45 14.05 -20.17
C MET A 213 7.21 14.42 -21.44
N ALA A 214 8.00 15.49 -21.38
CA ALA A 214 8.84 15.90 -22.50
C ALA A 214 9.77 14.74 -22.94
N PRO A 215 9.80 14.35 -24.23
CA PRO A 215 10.52 13.15 -24.68
C PRO A 215 12.01 13.12 -24.29
N ALA A 216 12.68 14.27 -24.29
CA ALA A 216 14.09 14.37 -23.91
C ALA A 216 14.31 14.13 -22.40
N VAL A 217 13.41 14.62 -21.54
CA VAL A 217 13.44 14.38 -20.10
C VAL A 217 13.22 12.90 -19.83
N TYR A 218 12.21 12.31 -20.46
CA TYR A 218 11.94 10.88 -20.33
C TYR A 218 13.14 10.02 -20.76
N ALA A 219 13.73 10.29 -21.93
CA ALA A 219 14.91 9.55 -22.40
C ALA A 219 16.11 9.67 -21.44
N SER A 220 16.27 10.81 -20.76
CA SER A 220 17.36 11.03 -19.80
C SER A 220 17.26 10.16 -18.55
N PHE A 221 16.05 9.80 -18.10
CA PHE A 221 15.86 8.84 -17.00
C PHE A 221 16.27 7.42 -17.40
N TRP A 222 16.07 7.04 -18.66
CA TRP A 222 16.26 5.66 -19.10
C TRP A 222 17.66 5.39 -19.67
N GLY A 223 18.34 6.40 -20.21
CA GLY A 223 19.70 6.26 -20.73
C GLY A 223 19.82 5.11 -21.75
N ASN A 224 20.69 4.14 -21.46
CA ASN A 224 20.92 2.94 -22.28
C ASN A 224 19.72 1.96 -22.34
N TRP A 225 18.73 2.12 -21.47
CA TRP A 225 17.49 1.33 -21.44
C TRP A 225 16.30 2.01 -22.12
N TYR A 226 16.49 3.20 -22.71
CA TYR A 226 15.42 3.89 -23.42
C TYR A 226 14.86 3.02 -24.57
N GLY A 227 13.53 2.85 -24.61
CA GLY A 227 12.85 1.97 -25.56
C GLY A 227 12.90 0.47 -25.21
N ARG A 228 13.50 0.11 -24.06
CA ARG A 228 13.57 -1.26 -23.53
C ARG A 228 13.00 -1.36 -22.12
N GLU A 229 12.03 -0.50 -21.80
CA GLU A 229 11.48 -0.33 -20.45
C GLU A 229 10.83 -1.61 -19.90
N LYS A 230 10.04 -2.30 -20.74
CA LYS A 230 9.44 -3.59 -20.38
C LYS A 230 10.52 -4.62 -20.03
N GLU A 231 11.56 -4.73 -20.85
CA GLU A 231 12.66 -5.66 -20.61
C GLU A 231 13.39 -5.32 -19.30
N TYR A 232 13.68 -4.03 -19.06
CA TYR A 232 14.31 -3.56 -17.83
C TYR A 232 13.52 -3.99 -16.58
N TYR A 233 12.20 -3.75 -16.55
CA TYR A 233 11.37 -4.14 -15.41
C TYR A 233 11.37 -5.66 -15.20
N GLN A 234 11.28 -6.43 -16.27
CA GLN A 234 11.39 -7.89 -16.22
C GLN A 234 12.74 -8.36 -15.65
N GLN A 235 13.84 -7.68 -15.97
CA GLN A 235 15.15 -7.96 -15.34
C GLN A 235 15.16 -7.60 -13.85
N CYS A 236 14.54 -6.48 -13.45
CA CYS A 236 14.42 -6.10 -12.03
C CYS A 236 13.71 -7.18 -11.22
N GLN A 237 12.62 -7.74 -11.75
CA GLN A 237 11.92 -8.86 -11.11
C GLN A 237 12.84 -10.07 -10.93
N ARG A 238 13.61 -10.44 -11.97
CA ARG A 238 14.53 -11.59 -11.91
C ARG A 238 15.62 -11.42 -10.85
N LEU A 239 16.05 -10.19 -10.62
CA LEU A 239 17.03 -9.87 -9.58
C LEU A 239 16.43 -9.97 -8.16
N VAL A 240 15.18 -9.55 -7.97
CA VAL A 240 14.57 -9.42 -6.63
C VAL A 240 13.83 -10.69 -6.18
N ALA A 241 13.18 -11.40 -7.10
CA ALA A 241 12.38 -12.59 -6.78
C ALA A 241 13.12 -13.67 -5.95
N PRO A 242 14.42 -13.97 -6.16
CA PRO A 242 15.11 -14.99 -5.39
C PRO A 242 15.69 -14.48 -4.05
N LEU A 243 15.56 -13.19 -3.72
CA LEU A 243 16.20 -12.62 -2.53
C LEU A 243 15.50 -13.10 -1.26
N ASP A 244 16.28 -13.68 -0.34
CA ASP A 244 15.85 -13.93 1.02
C ASP A 244 16.03 -12.68 1.89
N TRP A 245 15.50 -12.72 3.12
CA TRP A 245 15.58 -11.57 4.03
C TRP A 245 17.03 -11.18 4.37
N SER A 246 17.92 -12.16 4.49
CA SER A 246 19.33 -11.91 4.81
C SER A 246 20.03 -11.12 3.70
N THR A 247 19.75 -11.47 2.44
CA THR A 247 20.28 -10.76 1.27
C THR A 247 19.68 -9.38 1.15
N VAL A 248 18.36 -9.21 1.37
CA VAL A 248 17.70 -7.90 1.42
C VAL A 248 18.38 -6.97 2.41
N LEU A 249 18.69 -7.45 3.63
CA LEU A 249 19.40 -6.66 4.65
C LEU A 249 20.82 -6.25 4.24
N SER A 250 21.51 -7.07 3.44
CA SER A 250 22.85 -6.75 2.94
C SER A 250 22.85 -5.74 1.79
N ILE A 251 21.76 -5.68 1.03
CA ILE A 251 21.58 -4.75 -0.09
C ILE A 251 21.10 -3.38 0.40
N CYS A 252 20.12 -3.37 1.32
CA CYS A 252 19.44 -2.14 1.72
C CYS A 252 20.29 -1.26 2.64
N GLY A 253 20.01 0.04 2.63
CA GLY A 253 20.68 1.03 3.47
C GLY A 253 20.30 0.91 4.95
N PRO A 254 20.91 1.71 5.83
CA PRO A 254 20.77 1.59 7.29
C PRO A 254 19.34 1.83 7.81
N LYS A 255 18.48 2.47 7.01
CA LYS A 255 17.06 2.69 7.34
C LYS A 255 16.31 1.36 7.50
N VAL A 256 16.58 0.36 6.66
CA VAL A 256 15.90 -0.95 6.70
C VAL A 256 16.17 -1.72 8.00
N PRO A 257 17.41 -1.96 8.46
CA PRO A 257 17.65 -2.66 9.72
C PRO A 257 17.13 -1.86 10.94
N MET A 258 17.07 -0.53 10.88
CA MET A 258 16.42 0.27 11.93
C MET A 258 14.91 0.03 11.98
N LEU A 259 14.23 0.07 10.82
CA LEU A 259 12.80 -0.18 10.71
C LEU A 259 12.43 -1.64 11.03
N ALA A 260 13.32 -2.59 10.74
CA ALA A 260 13.15 -3.99 11.13
C ALA A 260 13.02 -4.11 12.66
N LYS A 261 13.93 -3.49 13.42
CA LYS A 261 13.88 -3.47 14.90
C LYS A 261 12.62 -2.77 15.45
N ILE A 262 12.18 -1.70 14.80
CA ILE A 262 10.94 -0.99 15.19
C ILE A 262 9.73 -1.90 14.95
N THR A 263 9.73 -2.64 13.85
CA THR A 263 8.65 -3.57 13.49
C THR A 263 8.60 -4.77 14.44
N GLU A 264 9.76 -5.34 14.81
CA GLU A 264 9.87 -6.38 15.84
C GLU A 264 9.30 -5.91 17.18
N LEU A 265 9.67 -4.71 17.63
CA LEU A 265 9.13 -4.11 18.86
C LEU A 265 7.61 -3.91 18.77
N ALA A 266 7.11 -3.45 17.63
CA ALA A 266 5.68 -3.26 17.43
C ALA A 266 4.92 -4.61 17.47
N LEU A 267 5.47 -5.67 16.88
CA LEU A 267 4.89 -7.01 16.95
C LEU A 267 4.90 -7.57 18.37
N ALA A 268 5.99 -7.37 19.12
CA ALA A 268 6.07 -7.77 20.51
C ALA A 268 4.92 -7.15 21.34
N ASN A 269 4.57 -5.89 21.07
CA ASN A 269 3.44 -5.22 21.72
C ASN A 269 2.06 -5.74 21.29
N VAL A 270 1.92 -6.22 20.05
CA VAL A 270 0.69 -6.90 19.58
C VAL A 270 0.47 -8.22 20.32
N ASN A 271 1.57 -8.94 20.60
CA ASN A 271 1.57 -10.25 21.26
C ASN A 271 1.52 -10.18 22.79
N LEU A 272 1.51 -8.97 23.39
CA LEU A 272 1.30 -8.84 24.82
C LEU A 272 -0.12 -9.29 25.18
N HIS A 273 -0.20 -10.47 25.80
CA HIS A 273 -1.45 -11.02 26.31
C HIS A 273 -1.68 -10.58 27.76
N GLY A 274 -2.88 -10.07 28.03
CA GLY A 274 -3.32 -9.67 29.36
C GLY A 274 -3.67 -8.20 29.44
N PHE A 275 -4.72 -7.88 30.21
CA PHE A 275 -5.04 -6.50 30.55
C PHE A 275 -4.13 -6.03 31.68
N PRO A 276 -3.66 -4.77 31.67
CA PRO A 276 -2.99 -4.22 32.83
C PRO A 276 -3.97 -4.27 34.03
N THR A 277 -3.43 -4.48 35.23
CA THR A 277 -4.23 -4.54 36.47
C THR A 277 -5.07 -3.30 36.72
N LYS A 278 -4.71 -2.16 36.11
CA LYS A 278 -5.52 -0.95 36.02
C LYS A 278 -5.55 -0.47 34.58
N LEU A 279 -6.75 -0.45 34.00
CA LEU A 279 -6.99 0.22 32.73
C LEU A 279 -6.92 1.74 32.93
N ARG A 280 -6.42 2.44 31.91
CA ARG A 280 -6.47 3.90 31.83
C ARG A 280 -7.23 4.25 30.57
N ALA A 281 -8.09 5.28 30.65
CA ALA A 281 -8.70 5.85 29.47
C ALA A 281 -7.59 6.34 28.52
N GLY A 282 -7.65 5.90 27.26
CA GLY A 282 -6.81 6.42 26.20
C GLY A 282 -7.35 7.74 25.65
N SER A 283 -6.58 8.39 24.77
CA SER A 283 -7.06 9.54 24.03
C SER A 283 -8.10 9.12 22.98
N TYR A 284 -9.16 9.90 22.84
CA TYR A 284 -10.17 9.73 21.79
C TYR A 284 -10.72 11.09 21.36
N GLN A 285 -11.27 11.15 20.15
CA GLN A 285 -11.98 12.32 19.65
C GLN A 285 -13.47 12.02 19.52
N LEU A 286 -14.31 12.88 20.11
CA LEU A 286 -15.77 12.76 20.00
C LEU A 286 -16.22 13.10 18.58
N LEU A 287 -16.95 12.18 17.94
CA LEU A 287 -17.64 12.43 16.67
C LEU A 287 -19.09 12.87 16.87
N GLY A 288 -19.75 12.30 17.88
CA GLY A 288 -21.14 12.62 18.16
C GLY A 288 -21.66 11.92 19.42
N VAL A 289 -22.81 12.39 19.90
CA VAL A 289 -23.52 11.83 21.06
C VAL A 289 -24.92 11.44 20.60
N ASN A 290 -25.39 10.28 21.04
CA ASN A 290 -26.76 9.83 20.82
C ASN A 290 -27.37 9.28 22.14
N SER A 291 -28.59 8.74 22.05
CA SER A 291 -29.29 8.18 23.21
C SER A 291 -28.61 6.95 23.82
N GLU A 292 -27.78 6.24 23.07
CA GLU A 292 -27.12 5.00 23.48
C GLU A 292 -25.70 5.22 24.01
N GLY A 293 -25.05 6.32 23.63
CA GLY A 293 -23.69 6.64 24.04
C GLY A 293 -23.03 7.73 23.21
N ILE A 294 -21.73 7.59 23.00
CA ILE A 294 -20.95 8.42 22.07
C ILE A 294 -20.36 7.60 20.94
N SER A 295 -20.13 8.24 19.81
CA SER A 295 -19.23 7.76 18.77
C SER A 295 -17.88 8.46 18.92
N ALA A 296 -16.79 7.70 18.96
CA ALA A 296 -15.46 8.23 19.18
C ALA A 296 -14.43 7.67 18.18
N ILE A 297 -13.55 8.52 17.68
CA ILE A 297 -12.34 8.11 16.96
C ILE A 297 -11.28 7.74 17.98
N THR A 298 -10.67 6.57 17.80
CA THR A 298 -9.54 6.11 18.60
C THR A 298 -8.25 6.16 17.78
N TYR A 299 -7.90 5.08 17.08
CA TYR A 299 -6.68 4.97 16.29
C TYR A 299 -6.82 5.40 14.83
N ALA A 300 -8.03 5.34 14.27
CA ALA A 300 -8.30 5.69 12.87
C ALA A 300 -9.66 6.36 12.72
N SER A 301 -9.72 7.43 11.92
CA SER A 301 -10.96 8.17 11.63
C SER A 301 -11.98 7.36 10.84
N THR A 302 -11.52 6.34 10.11
CA THR A 302 -12.35 5.39 9.37
C THR A 302 -12.93 4.28 10.25
N ASP A 303 -12.47 4.14 11.50
CA ASP A 303 -12.97 3.13 12.44
C ASP A 303 -13.42 3.74 13.78
N PRO A 304 -14.50 4.55 13.78
CA PRO A 304 -15.10 5.00 15.01
C PRO A 304 -15.65 3.83 15.82
N VAL A 305 -15.62 3.99 17.15
CA VAL A 305 -16.17 3.03 18.10
C VAL A 305 -17.34 3.67 18.85
N GLY A 306 -18.42 2.91 19.00
CA GLY A 306 -19.52 3.28 19.89
C GLY A 306 -19.16 2.98 21.34
N ILE A 307 -19.23 3.98 22.21
CA ILE A 307 -18.97 3.86 23.65
C ILE A 307 -20.28 4.14 24.39
N PRO A 308 -20.89 3.13 25.05
CA PRO A 308 -22.11 3.30 25.81
C PRO A 308 -21.94 4.30 26.97
N HIS A 309 -23.02 4.99 27.34
CA HIS A 309 -23.01 5.91 28.50
C HIS A 309 -22.54 5.26 29.81
N THR A 310 -22.80 3.97 29.99
CA THR A 310 -22.35 3.19 31.15
C THR A 310 -20.84 2.98 31.21
N VAL A 311 -20.16 3.00 30.06
CA VAL A 311 -18.70 2.94 29.99
C VAL A 311 -18.11 4.33 30.18
N LEU A 312 -18.74 5.37 29.64
CA LEU A 312 -18.28 6.75 29.82
C LEU A 312 -18.31 7.20 31.27
N SER A 313 -19.25 6.73 32.07
CA SER A 313 -19.35 7.10 33.49
C SER A 313 -18.20 6.58 34.36
N VAL A 314 -17.38 5.67 33.83
CA VAL A 314 -16.23 5.07 34.53
C VAL A 314 -14.87 5.34 33.84
N LEU A 315 -14.87 6.10 32.74
CA LEU A 315 -13.67 6.59 32.04
C LEU A 315 -13.22 7.94 32.61
#